data_AF-A0A9X0AZ50-F1
#
_entry.id   AF-A0A9X0AZ50-F1
#
_cell.length_a   1.000
_cell.length_b   1.000
_cell.length_c   1.000
_cell.angle_alpha   90.00
_cell.angle_beta   90.00
_cell.angle_gamma   90.00
#
_symmetry.space_group_name_H-M   'P 1'
#
loop_
_entity.id
_entity.type
_entity.pdbx_description
1 polymer ?
#
loop_
_entity_poly.entity_id
_entity_poly.type
_entity_poly.pdbx_seq_one_letter_code
_entity_poly.pdbx_strand_id
1 'polypeptide(L)'
;MTFLPRRYLRAPRSPLHHHSRLPNLCLAVVVFFLLDAYWIVINLPHPVRTITPPYSAIDSSSLTSNQHEPLSLPGQNSPSMRRVGREGDQESLLSSDIGNEETFQGFTPQIGNPNNETIFVAAIFRRSEIMLRQNWSPALISLVQHLGPQNVYVSIIESGSWDGTKAALMDLDGMLNEAGVERTIELGMDREAQLEELKHVPAEGHDRTGWLFTGRKESESGWEMRRIPYLARLRNRAMEPLLRVWDEGRGRKFDKILWINDVVFTTTDVTTLLATNNNSYAAACSLDFSHPSQYYDTFALRDSSGRKTSSLSWPYFYSSQSLNALKRNEPVPVKSCWNGMVIFDGKPWYPSSSKEQGIDNSQNNNFKGLKFRGVADSLAQKHVEGSECCLIHADNPLRESKGIYVNPNVRVAYRRDTYEKVLYQSGWRHL
;
A
#
# COMPACT_ATOMS: atom_id res chain seq x y z
N MET A 1 53.51 11.21 60.14
CA MET A 1 54.80 11.16 59.43
C MET A 1 54.54 11.55 57.97
N THR A 2 54.68 12.83 57.62
CA THR A 2 55.87 13.43 56.93
C THR A 2 55.92 13.06 55.43
N PHE A 3 56.02 13.94 54.42
CA PHE A 3 56.23 15.39 54.26
C PHE A 3 55.79 15.80 52.82
N LEU A 4 55.42 17.07 52.66
CA LEU A 4 55.11 17.89 51.44
C LEU A 4 56.27 17.95 50.38
N PRO A 5 56.19 18.60 49.16
CA PRO A 5 55.39 19.80 48.85
C PRO A 5 54.88 20.08 47.39
N ARG A 6 54.00 21.09 47.33
CA ARG A 6 53.62 21.94 46.18
C ARG A 6 54.84 22.61 45.51
N ARG A 7 54.82 22.69 44.17
CA ARG A 7 55.23 23.87 43.34
C ARG A 7 54.89 23.54 41.88
N TYR A 8 53.86 24.15 41.32
CA TYR A 8 53.83 25.03 40.14
C TYR A 8 52.32 25.02 39.74
N LEU A 9 51.55 26.07 39.46
CA LEU A 9 51.75 27.46 39.04
C LEU A 9 50.50 28.28 39.42
N ARG A 10 50.69 29.59 39.60
CA ARG A 10 49.63 30.61 39.69
C ARG A 10 48.80 30.67 38.39
N ALA A 11 47.49 30.83 38.52
CA ALA A 11 46.62 31.31 37.43
C ALA A 11 46.72 32.86 37.29
N PRO A 12 46.58 33.41 36.07
CA PRO A 12 46.67 34.85 35.83
C PRO A 12 45.41 35.59 36.31
N ARG A 13 45.59 36.87 36.65
CA ARG A 13 44.58 37.80 37.14
C ARG A 13 43.48 38.03 36.09
N SER A 14 42.23 37.94 36.52
CA SER A 14 41.11 38.60 35.86
C SER A 14 41.09 40.09 36.22
N PRO A 15 40.60 40.94 35.30
CA PRO A 15 39.78 42.05 35.74
C PRO A 15 38.51 42.11 34.90
N LEU A 16 37.35 42.12 35.55
CA LEU A 16 36.32 43.16 35.40
C LEU A 16 34.95 42.65 35.89
N HIS A 17 34.48 43.38 36.90
CA HIS A 17 33.11 43.66 37.33
C HIS A 17 32.16 42.53 37.79
N HIS A 18 32.08 42.47 39.12
CA HIS A 18 31.00 41.86 39.90
C HIS A 18 29.84 42.88 40.04
N HIS A 19 28.77 42.73 39.28
CA HIS A 19 27.41 43.12 39.69
C HIS A 19 26.39 42.30 38.90
N SER A 20 26.09 41.09 39.39
CA SER A 20 24.84 40.39 39.10
C SER A 20 24.67 39.23 40.11
N ARG A 21 24.08 39.55 41.26
CA ARG A 21 23.42 38.53 42.09
C ARG A 21 22.13 38.14 41.38
N LEU A 22 22.17 37.12 40.53
CA LEU A 22 21.08 36.21 40.11
C LEU A 22 21.47 35.54 38.77
N PRO A 23 22.14 34.38 38.83
CA PRO A 23 21.71 33.28 37.95
C PRO A 23 21.68 31.89 38.63
N ASN A 24 22.09 31.80 39.90
CA ASN A 24 22.35 30.49 40.52
C ASN A 24 21.10 29.72 40.97
N LEU A 25 19.94 30.37 41.13
CA LEU A 25 18.72 29.65 41.54
C LEU A 25 18.09 28.91 40.35
N CYS A 26 17.99 29.54 39.18
CA CYS A 26 17.48 28.88 37.98
C CYS A 26 18.38 27.72 37.54
N LEU A 27 19.71 27.90 37.60
CA LEU A 27 20.64 26.83 37.26
C LEU A 27 20.57 25.67 38.27
N ALA A 28 20.47 25.96 39.57
CA ALA A 28 20.30 24.93 40.59
C ALA A 28 18.96 24.18 40.46
N VAL A 29 17.88 24.88 40.12
CA VAL A 29 16.56 24.27 39.88
C VAL A 29 16.59 23.38 38.64
N VAL A 30 17.22 23.83 37.54
CA VAL A 30 17.38 23.01 36.32
C VAL A 30 18.24 21.78 36.59
N VAL A 31 19.35 21.91 37.33
CA VAL A 31 20.18 20.76 37.70
C VAL A 31 19.43 19.79 38.61
N PHE A 32 18.61 20.29 39.53
CA PHE A 32 17.77 19.46 40.39
C PHE A 32 16.74 18.65 39.59
N PHE A 33 16.03 19.28 38.65
CA PHE A 33 15.06 18.58 37.79
C PHE A 33 15.73 17.58 36.84
N LEU A 34 16.94 17.87 36.36
CA LEU A 34 17.69 16.93 35.51
C LEU A 34 18.18 15.71 36.31
N LEU A 35 18.61 15.91 37.55
CA LEU A 35 19.01 14.81 38.44
C LEU A 35 17.81 13.97 38.89
N ASP A 36 16.65 14.59 39.14
CA ASP A 36 15.40 13.90 39.49
C ASP A 36 14.87 13.09 38.30
N ALA A 37 14.85 13.67 37.10
CA ALA A 37 14.51 12.95 35.87
C ALA A 37 15.47 11.79 35.58
N TYR A 38 16.77 11.97 35.83
CA TYR A 38 17.78 10.91 35.69
C TYR A 38 17.58 9.78 36.71
N TRP A 39 17.28 10.12 37.96
CA TRP A 39 17.03 9.14 39.02
C TRP A 39 15.75 8.33 38.78
N ILE A 40 14.70 8.97 38.24
CA ILE A 40 13.45 8.33 37.83
C ILE A 40 13.70 7.35 36.67
N VAL A 41 14.50 7.73 35.68
CA VAL A 41 14.80 6.86 34.51
C VAL A 41 15.61 5.62 34.89
N ILE A 42 16.51 5.72 35.88
CA ILE A 42 17.39 4.61 36.28
C ILE A 42 16.72 3.63 37.25
N ASN A 43 15.76 4.10 38.06
CA ASN A 43 15.07 3.25 39.03
C ASN A 43 13.70 2.75 38.55
N LEU A 44 13.34 2.96 37.28
CA LEU A 44 12.18 2.32 36.68
C LEU A 44 12.39 0.80 36.65
N PRO A 45 11.50 0.01 37.29
CA PRO A 45 11.53 -1.44 37.13
C PRO A 45 11.06 -1.73 35.70
N HIS A 46 12.03 -2.09 34.86
CA HIS A 46 11.95 -2.42 33.42
C HIS A 46 12.28 -1.26 32.46
N PRO A 47 13.07 -1.54 31.40
CA PRO A 47 13.46 -0.54 30.42
C PRO A 47 12.24 0.04 29.72
N VAL A 48 12.22 1.36 29.52
CA VAL A 48 11.26 2.06 28.67
C VAL A 48 11.37 1.46 27.26
N ARG A 49 10.54 0.45 27.00
CA ARG A 49 10.16 0.10 25.63
C ARG A 49 9.48 1.33 25.09
N THR A 50 9.91 1.84 23.94
CA THR A 50 9.06 2.68 23.11
C THR A 50 7.77 1.91 22.87
N ILE A 51 6.73 2.29 23.62
CA ILE A 51 5.37 1.79 23.45
C ILE A 51 4.88 2.42 22.14
N THR A 52 5.06 1.72 21.02
CA THR A 52 3.98 1.71 20.03
C THR A 52 2.78 1.12 20.77
N PRO A 53 1.68 1.87 20.95
CA PRO A 53 0.49 1.30 21.57
C PRO A 53 0.07 0.06 20.77
N PRO A 54 -0.44 -1.00 21.44
CA PRO A 54 -1.08 -2.08 20.72
C PRO A 54 -2.22 -1.45 19.92
N TYR A 55 -2.18 -1.61 18.61
CA TYR A 55 -3.32 -1.33 17.74
C TYR A 55 -4.39 -2.40 18.01
N SER A 56 -4.93 -2.43 19.23
CA SER A 56 -6.21 -3.05 19.52
C SER A 56 -7.27 -2.07 19.03
N ALA A 57 -7.93 -2.44 17.93
CA ALA A 57 -9.16 -1.81 17.47
C ALA A 57 -9.14 -0.26 17.44
N ILE A 58 -8.22 0.34 16.68
CA ILE A 58 -8.58 1.61 16.03
C ILE A 58 -9.35 1.21 14.80
N ASP A 59 -10.66 1.33 14.97
CA ASP A 59 -11.64 1.34 13.92
C ASP A 59 -11.19 2.33 12.83
N SER A 60 -10.85 1.78 11.66
CA SER A 60 -10.74 2.53 10.40
C SER A 60 -12.00 3.35 10.04
N SER A 61 -13.07 3.33 10.86
CA SER A 61 -14.24 4.20 10.76
C SER A 61 -14.00 5.67 11.12
N SER A 62 -12.88 6.03 11.77
CA SER A 62 -12.65 7.44 12.16
C SER A 62 -12.09 8.33 11.05
N LEU A 63 -11.85 7.82 9.84
CA LEU A 63 -11.43 8.62 8.68
C LEU A 63 -12.47 8.70 7.55
N THR A 64 -13.71 8.24 7.78
CA THR A 64 -14.83 8.39 6.81
C THR A 64 -16.16 8.86 7.41
N SER A 65 -16.22 9.26 8.69
CA SER A 65 -17.46 9.82 9.26
C SER A 65 -17.59 11.32 8.94
N ASN A 66 -18.27 11.64 7.84
CA ASN A 66 -19.00 12.91 7.73
C ASN A 66 -20.26 12.80 8.60
N GLN A 67 -20.17 13.19 9.86
CA GLN A 67 -21.35 13.61 10.63
C GLN A 67 -21.22 15.08 10.98
N HIS A 68 -21.73 15.91 10.08
CA HIS A 68 -22.33 17.18 10.43
C HIS A 68 -23.84 17.05 10.18
N GLU A 69 -24.60 16.68 11.21
CA GLU A 69 -26.01 17.07 11.26
C GLU A 69 -26.07 18.57 11.59
N PRO A 70 -26.75 19.41 10.80
CA PRO A 70 -27.27 20.66 11.29
C PRO A 70 -28.60 20.40 12.01
N LEU A 71 -28.73 20.96 13.22
CA LEU A 71 -29.99 21.08 13.94
C LEU A 71 -31.09 21.61 13.00
N SER A 72 -32.17 20.84 12.87
CA SER A 72 -33.39 21.27 12.19
C SER A 72 -34.34 21.92 13.19
N LEU A 73 -34.75 23.16 12.90
CA LEU A 73 -35.95 23.80 13.46
C LEU A 73 -37.09 23.69 12.44
N PRO A 74 -38.36 23.59 12.88
CA PRO A 74 -39.44 23.05 12.07
C PRO A 74 -40.13 24.10 11.18
N GLY A 75 -40.58 23.65 10.01
CA GLY A 75 -41.68 24.24 9.26
C GLY A 75 -41.23 24.98 8.00
N GLN A 76 -41.52 24.40 6.83
CA GLN A 76 -42.39 25.02 5.82
C GLN A 76 -42.60 24.08 4.63
N ASN A 77 -43.82 24.17 4.08
CA ASN A 77 -44.45 23.24 3.15
C ASN A 77 -43.88 23.30 1.72
N SER A 78 -43.93 22.15 1.05
CA SER A 78 -44.24 21.88 -0.38
C SER A 78 -44.95 23.04 -1.14
N PRO A 79 -44.83 23.18 -2.48
CA PRO A 79 -45.16 22.08 -3.38
C PRO A 79 -44.46 21.97 -4.76
N SER A 80 -44.74 20.81 -5.33
CA SER A 80 -44.52 20.35 -6.69
C SER A 80 -45.12 21.25 -7.78
N MET A 81 -44.50 21.22 -8.96
CA MET A 81 -45.23 21.39 -10.21
C MET A 81 -44.58 20.57 -11.34
N ARG A 82 -45.39 19.66 -11.88
CA ARG A 82 -45.18 19.03 -13.19
C ARG A 82 -45.32 20.10 -14.29
N ARG A 83 -44.64 19.92 -15.43
CA ARG A 83 -45.19 19.31 -16.66
C ARG A 83 -44.63 19.97 -17.93
N VAL A 84 -44.55 19.13 -18.97
CA VAL A 84 -44.64 19.41 -20.41
C VAL A 84 -43.30 19.52 -21.15
N GLY A 85 -43.02 18.47 -21.93
CA GLY A 85 -42.05 18.51 -23.02
C GLY A 85 -42.67 19.02 -24.33
N ARG A 86 -41.80 19.27 -25.31
CA ARG A 86 -42.14 19.30 -26.73
C ARG A 86 -40.88 19.05 -27.56
N GLU A 87 -40.96 18.04 -28.42
CA GLU A 87 -40.04 17.78 -29.53
C GLU A 87 -40.19 18.82 -30.64
N GLY A 88 -39.14 18.98 -31.45
CA GLY A 88 -39.16 19.72 -32.71
C GLY A 88 -37.76 19.87 -33.31
N ASP A 89 -37.46 19.04 -34.31
CA ASP A 89 -36.27 19.04 -35.17
C ASP A 89 -36.11 20.33 -35.98
N GLN A 90 -34.86 20.74 -36.27
CA GLN A 90 -34.50 21.28 -37.59
C GLN A 90 -32.97 21.39 -37.82
N GLU A 91 -32.52 20.79 -38.91
CA GLU A 91 -31.19 20.92 -39.51
C GLU A 91 -30.97 22.24 -40.27
N SER A 92 -29.72 22.69 -40.24
CA SER A 92 -28.98 23.44 -41.27
C SER A 92 -29.27 24.94 -41.48
N LEU A 93 -28.22 25.77 -41.39
CA LEU A 93 -27.66 26.58 -42.50
C LEU A 93 -26.45 27.44 -42.04
N LEU A 94 -25.30 27.12 -42.63
CA LEU A 94 -24.07 27.89 -42.93
C LEU A 94 -24.00 29.41 -42.62
N SER A 95 -22.88 29.90 -42.04
CA SER A 95 -21.66 30.34 -42.76
C SER A 95 -20.72 31.25 -41.94
N SER A 96 -19.41 31.06 -42.20
CA SER A 96 -18.25 31.98 -42.13
C SER A 96 -17.91 32.76 -40.85
N ASP A 97 -16.73 32.47 -40.29
CA ASP A 97 -15.65 33.47 -40.24
C ASP A 97 -14.26 32.84 -40.10
N ILE A 98 -13.28 33.54 -40.67
CA ILE A 98 -11.93 33.12 -41.06
C ILE A 98 -10.91 33.37 -39.92
N GLY A 99 -9.95 32.46 -39.77
CA GLY A 99 -8.56 32.80 -39.45
C GLY A 99 -8.08 32.60 -38.01
N ASN A 100 -7.48 31.45 -37.74
CA ASN A 100 -6.06 31.35 -37.33
C ASN A 100 -5.70 29.88 -37.07
N GLU A 101 -4.91 29.32 -37.99
CA GLU A 101 -4.22 28.04 -37.83
C GLU A 101 -3.08 28.20 -36.82
N GLU A 102 -3.31 27.75 -35.59
CA GLU A 102 -2.27 27.02 -34.85
C GLU A 102 -2.84 25.63 -34.58
N THR A 103 -2.52 24.71 -35.49
CA THR A 103 -2.80 23.30 -35.37
C THR A 103 -2.01 22.73 -34.19
N PHE A 104 -2.59 22.80 -32.99
CA PHE A 104 -2.33 21.83 -31.95
C PHE A 104 -2.65 20.47 -32.56
N GLN A 105 -1.61 19.74 -32.98
CA GLN A 105 -1.73 18.31 -33.26
C GLN A 105 -2.30 17.66 -32.01
N GLY A 106 -3.60 17.38 -32.07
CA GLY A 106 -4.28 16.58 -31.09
C GLY A 106 -3.50 15.29 -30.94
N PHE A 107 -2.99 15.06 -29.74
CA PHE A 107 -2.61 13.72 -29.32
C PHE A 107 -3.88 12.86 -29.46
N THR A 108 -4.01 12.14 -30.57
CA THR A 108 -4.82 10.93 -30.58
C THR A 108 -4.23 10.05 -29.50
N PRO A 109 -4.99 9.67 -28.46
CA PRO A 109 -4.51 8.70 -27.50
C PRO A 109 -4.10 7.47 -28.32
N GLN A 110 -2.83 7.08 -28.22
CA GLN A 110 -2.37 5.82 -28.77
C GLN A 110 -3.11 4.72 -27.99
N ILE A 111 -4.32 4.40 -28.42
CA ILE A 111 -5.06 3.24 -27.93
C ILE A 111 -4.26 2.04 -28.42
N GLY A 112 -3.69 1.30 -27.48
CA GLY A 112 -2.89 0.16 -27.82
C GLY A 112 -1.98 -0.26 -26.70
N ASN A 113 -1.61 -1.52 -26.77
CA ASN A 113 -0.60 -2.14 -25.96
C ASN A 113 0.66 -2.25 -26.83
N PRO A 114 1.56 -1.24 -26.84
CA PRO A 114 2.65 -1.17 -27.80
C PRO A 114 3.63 -2.35 -27.70
N ASN A 115 3.69 -3.01 -26.54
CA ASN A 115 4.49 -4.21 -26.31
C ASN A 115 3.69 -5.52 -26.43
N ASN A 116 2.38 -5.43 -26.71
CA ASN A 116 1.41 -6.52 -26.68
C ASN A 116 1.50 -7.38 -25.39
N GLU A 117 1.82 -6.73 -24.27
CA GLU A 117 1.98 -7.37 -22.97
C GLU A 117 0.66 -7.87 -22.39
N THR A 118 0.64 -9.12 -21.96
CA THR A 118 -0.51 -9.71 -21.28
C THR A 118 -0.43 -9.46 -19.78
N ILE A 119 -1.52 -8.98 -19.18
CA ILE A 119 -1.56 -8.52 -17.79
C ILE A 119 -2.61 -9.28 -16.98
N PHE A 120 -2.19 -9.89 -15.88
CA PHE A 120 -3.08 -10.42 -14.86
C PHE A 120 -3.28 -9.37 -13.77
N VAL A 121 -4.50 -8.87 -13.62
CA VAL A 121 -4.87 -7.86 -12.61
C VAL A 121 -5.46 -8.56 -11.39
N ALA A 122 -4.93 -8.27 -10.21
CA ALA A 122 -5.38 -8.83 -8.94
C ALA A 122 -5.75 -7.74 -7.93
N ALA A 123 -6.84 -7.93 -7.19
CA ALA A 123 -7.25 -7.03 -6.11
C ALA A 123 -7.99 -7.77 -4.99
N ILE A 124 -7.97 -7.18 -3.79
CA ILE A 124 -8.78 -7.63 -2.65
C ILE A 124 -9.54 -6.43 -2.11
N PHE A 125 -10.84 -6.55 -1.92
CA PHE A 125 -11.69 -5.48 -1.40
C PHE A 125 -12.31 -5.83 -0.05
N ARG A 126 -12.46 -4.79 0.77
CA ARG A 126 -13.22 -4.83 2.01
C ARG A 126 -13.71 -3.42 2.33
N ARG A 127 -15.04 -3.24 2.34
CA ARG A 127 -15.70 -1.93 2.56
C ARG A 127 -15.21 -0.84 1.62
N SER A 128 -15.28 -1.14 0.35
CA SER A 128 -14.76 -0.31 -0.73
C SER A 128 -15.89 0.15 -1.66
N GLU A 129 -17.16 0.13 -1.25
CA GLU A 129 -18.31 0.43 -2.11
C GLU A 129 -18.12 1.75 -2.88
N ILE A 130 -17.88 2.85 -2.16
CA ILE A 130 -17.76 4.18 -2.76
C ILE A 130 -16.53 4.24 -3.68
N MET A 131 -15.42 3.65 -3.26
CA MET A 131 -14.19 3.59 -4.05
C MET A 131 -14.40 2.84 -5.36
N LEU A 132 -15.04 1.67 -5.31
CA LEU A 132 -15.39 0.85 -6.46
C LEU A 132 -16.30 1.59 -7.43
N ARG A 133 -17.43 2.09 -6.93
CA ARG A 133 -18.47 2.72 -7.76
C ARG A 133 -17.97 3.99 -8.45
N GLN A 134 -17.23 4.84 -7.74
CA GLN A 134 -16.91 6.19 -8.21
C GLN A 134 -15.54 6.31 -8.89
N ASN A 135 -14.58 5.44 -8.56
CA ASN A 135 -13.20 5.62 -8.99
C ASN A 135 -12.63 4.35 -9.63
N TRP A 136 -12.61 3.24 -8.89
CA TRP A 136 -11.82 2.06 -9.25
C TRP A 136 -12.41 1.29 -10.43
N SER A 137 -13.73 1.01 -10.44
CA SER A 137 -14.36 0.28 -11.54
C SER A 137 -14.28 1.03 -12.88
N PRO A 138 -14.62 2.34 -12.96
CA PRO A 138 -14.43 3.11 -14.20
C PRO A 138 -12.97 3.11 -14.68
N ALA A 139 -12.00 3.29 -13.77
CA ALA A 139 -10.58 3.30 -14.11
C ALA A 139 -10.09 1.95 -14.65
N LEU A 140 -10.53 0.83 -14.06
CA LEU A 140 -10.21 -0.50 -14.56
C LEU A 140 -10.79 -0.73 -15.97
N ILE A 141 -12.03 -0.31 -16.22
CA ILE A 141 -12.65 -0.45 -17.55
C ILE A 141 -11.90 0.38 -18.59
N SER A 142 -11.52 1.62 -18.27
CA SER A 142 -10.68 2.43 -19.16
C SER A 142 -9.31 1.79 -19.43
N LEU A 143 -8.70 1.17 -18.42
CA LEU A 143 -7.44 0.43 -18.58
C LEU A 143 -7.60 -0.78 -19.51
N VAL A 144 -8.64 -1.59 -19.29
CA VAL A 144 -8.99 -2.74 -20.14
C VAL A 144 -9.17 -2.33 -21.60
N GLN A 145 -9.94 -1.27 -21.84
CA GLN A 145 -10.19 -0.76 -23.20
C GLN A 145 -8.90 -0.30 -23.87
N HIS A 146 -8.00 0.34 -23.11
CA HIS A 146 -6.71 0.79 -23.62
C HIS A 146 -5.76 -0.36 -23.97
N LEU A 147 -5.69 -1.41 -23.13
CA LEU A 147 -4.81 -2.56 -23.33
C LEU A 147 -5.36 -3.58 -24.33
N GLY A 148 -6.67 -3.58 -24.54
CA GLY A 148 -7.43 -4.63 -25.23
C GLY A 148 -7.88 -5.72 -24.26
N PRO A 149 -9.18 -6.09 -24.25
CA PRO A 149 -9.73 -7.07 -23.30
C PRO A 149 -9.06 -8.44 -23.40
N GLN A 150 -8.67 -8.86 -24.61
CA GLN A 150 -7.94 -10.09 -24.85
C GLN A 150 -6.56 -10.11 -24.19
N ASN A 151 -5.99 -8.97 -23.79
CA ASN A 151 -4.69 -8.85 -23.14
C ASN A 151 -4.77 -8.84 -21.62
N VAL A 152 -5.98 -8.85 -21.04
CA VAL A 152 -6.19 -8.67 -19.60
C VAL A 152 -6.96 -9.85 -19.01
N TYR A 153 -6.59 -10.25 -17.79
CA TYR A 153 -7.41 -11.10 -16.93
C TYR A 153 -7.60 -10.41 -15.58
N VAL A 154 -8.79 -10.46 -15.00
CA VAL A 154 -9.09 -9.81 -13.71
C VAL A 154 -9.44 -10.85 -12.64
N SER A 155 -8.73 -10.83 -11.51
CA SER A 155 -9.05 -11.65 -10.34
C SER A 155 -9.26 -10.80 -9.10
N ILE A 156 -10.45 -10.90 -8.49
CA ILE A 156 -10.84 -10.10 -7.34
C ILE A 156 -11.39 -11.01 -6.25
N ILE A 157 -10.96 -10.79 -5.01
CA ILE A 157 -11.56 -11.39 -3.81
C ILE A 157 -12.19 -10.30 -2.95
N GLU A 158 -13.42 -10.52 -2.51
CA GLU A 158 -14.06 -9.72 -1.47
C GLU A 158 -13.89 -10.44 -0.11
N SER A 159 -13.57 -9.71 0.96
CA SER A 159 -13.23 -10.30 2.26
C SER A 159 -14.06 -9.76 3.45
N GLY A 160 -15.36 -10.05 3.45
CA GLY A 160 -16.22 -9.85 4.63
C GLY A 160 -16.72 -8.41 4.82
N SER A 161 -17.16 -7.78 3.73
CA SER A 161 -17.78 -6.45 3.72
C SER A 161 -19.22 -6.49 4.24
N TRP A 162 -19.61 -5.38 4.86
CA TRP A 162 -20.96 -5.16 5.40
C TRP A 162 -21.63 -3.90 4.83
N ASP A 163 -20.98 -3.23 3.89
CA ASP A 163 -21.54 -2.16 3.06
C ASP A 163 -21.92 -2.73 1.67
N GLY A 164 -22.25 -1.88 0.70
CA GLY A 164 -22.60 -2.31 -0.65
C GLY A 164 -21.42 -2.76 -1.52
N THR A 165 -20.25 -3.11 -0.96
CA THR A 165 -19.08 -3.58 -1.71
C THR A 165 -19.41 -4.78 -2.60
N LYS A 166 -20.16 -5.77 -2.08
CA LYS A 166 -20.55 -6.95 -2.86
C LYS A 166 -21.39 -6.58 -4.07
N ALA A 167 -22.34 -5.66 -3.90
CA ALA A 167 -23.16 -5.16 -5.00
C ALA A 167 -22.33 -4.39 -6.03
N ALA A 168 -21.41 -3.52 -5.57
CA ALA A 168 -20.50 -2.79 -6.46
C ALA A 168 -19.58 -3.73 -7.28
N LEU A 169 -19.18 -4.86 -6.70
CA LEU A 169 -18.41 -5.89 -7.40
C LEU A 169 -19.27 -6.69 -8.41
N MET A 170 -20.55 -6.92 -8.13
CA MET A 170 -21.48 -7.50 -9.11
C MET A 170 -21.69 -6.56 -10.30
N ASP A 171 -21.81 -5.25 -10.05
CA ASP A 171 -21.92 -4.25 -11.12
C ASP A 171 -20.64 -4.24 -11.99
N LEU A 172 -19.46 -4.28 -11.35
CA LEU A 172 -18.18 -4.41 -12.06
C LEU A 172 -18.08 -5.71 -12.86
N ASP A 173 -18.58 -6.82 -12.32
CA ASP A 173 -18.63 -8.10 -13.02
C ASP A 173 -19.39 -7.98 -14.35
N GLY A 174 -20.55 -7.32 -14.33
CA GLY A 174 -21.34 -7.01 -15.53
C GLY A 174 -20.57 -6.16 -16.53
N MET A 175 -19.92 -5.08 -16.08
CA MET A 175 -19.13 -4.20 -16.94
C MET A 175 -17.96 -4.94 -17.62
N LEU A 176 -17.25 -5.80 -16.87
CA LEU A 176 -16.15 -6.60 -17.42
C LEU A 176 -16.65 -7.66 -18.40
N ASN A 177 -17.85 -8.20 -18.17
CA ASN A 177 -18.50 -9.13 -19.09
C ASN A 177 -18.82 -8.48 -20.43
N GLU A 178 -19.43 -7.30 -20.39
CA GLU A 178 -19.76 -6.51 -21.58
C GLU A 178 -18.50 -6.11 -22.36
N ALA A 179 -17.40 -5.83 -21.64
CA ALA A 179 -16.10 -5.56 -22.24
C ALA A 179 -15.38 -6.81 -22.80
N GLY A 180 -15.90 -8.03 -22.59
CA GLY A 180 -15.30 -9.27 -23.07
C GLY A 180 -14.03 -9.69 -22.33
N VAL A 181 -13.87 -9.29 -21.06
CA VAL A 181 -12.70 -9.62 -20.23
C VAL A 181 -12.92 -10.91 -19.46
N GLU A 182 -11.95 -11.83 -19.55
CA GLU A 182 -11.90 -13.00 -18.69
C GLU A 182 -11.62 -12.60 -17.23
N ARG A 183 -12.39 -13.15 -16.29
CA ARG A 183 -12.29 -12.74 -14.90
C ARG A 183 -12.73 -13.83 -13.91
N THR A 184 -12.29 -13.68 -12.67
CA THR A 184 -12.81 -14.38 -11.50
C THR A 184 -13.07 -13.34 -10.41
N ILE A 185 -14.34 -13.11 -10.06
CA ILE A 185 -14.72 -12.28 -8.91
C ILE A 185 -15.34 -13.19 -7.86
N GLU A 186 -14.62 -13.39 -6.75
CA GLU A 186 -15.11 -14.19 -5.64
C GLU A 186 -15.67 -13.27 -4.55
N LEU A 187 -16.97 -13.39 -4.31
CA LEU A 187 -17.62 -12.69 -3.21
C LEU A 187 -17.46 -13.53 -1.95
N GLY A 188 -16.69 -13.03 -0.98
CA GLY A 188 -16.43 -13.73 0.27
C GLY A 188 -17.66 -13.91 1.13
N MET A 189 -17.46 -14.64 2.22
CA MET A 189 -18.43 -14.82 3.30
C MET A 189 -18.85 -13.47 3.92
N ASP A 190 -19.98 -13.43 4.61
CA ASP A 190 -20.40 -12.23 5.35
C ASP A 190 -19.51 -11.97 6.58
N ARG A 191 -19.73 -10.82 7.23
CA ARG A 191 -18.95 -10.38 8.37
C ARG A 191 -19.05 -11.37 9.53
N GLU A 192 -20.25 -11.85 9.81
CA GLU A 192 -20.54 -12.78 10.90
C GLU A 192 -19.76 -14.07 10.69
N ALA A 193 -19.87 -14.70 9.52
CA ALA A 193 -19.17 -15.93 9.22
C ALA A 193 -17.63 -15.72 9.23
N GLN A 194 -17.13 -14.57 8.76
CA GLN A 194 -15.70 -14.26 8.83
C GLN A 194 -15.23 -14.14 10.29
N LEU A 195 -16.02 -13.48 11.15
CA LEU A 195 -15.70 -13.37 12.57
C LEU A 195 -15.67 -14.75 13.24
N GLU A 196 -16.58 -15.64 12.85
CA GLU A 196 -16.57 -17.02 13.34
C GLU A 196 -15.34 -17.80 12.84
N GLU A 197 -14.92 -17.62 11.58
CA GLU A 197 -13.65 -18.21 11.09
C GLU A 197 -12.45 -17.74 11.92
N LEU A 198 -12.37 -16.45 12.23
CA LEU A 198 -11.26 -15.86 12.99
C LEU A 198 -11.22 -16.34 14.46
N LYS A 199 -12.35 -16.81 15.00
CA LYS A 199 -12.45 -17.40 16.34
C LYS A 199 -12.28 -18.93 16.34
N HIS A 200 -12.47 -19.58 15.20
CA HIS A 200 -12.47 -21.05 15.11
C HIS A 200 -11.05 -21.62 15.16
N VAL A 201 -10.55 -21.79 16.38
CA VAL A 201 -9.23 -22.38 16.63
C VAL A 201 -9.22 -23.87 16.26
N PRO A 202 -8.26 -24.34 15.45
CA PRO A 202 -8.10 -25.76 15.20
C PRO A 202 -7.94 -26.57 16.49
N ALA A 203 -8.64 -27.71 16.55
CA ALA A 203 -8.58 -28.62 17.69
C ALA A 203 -7.14 -29.06 18.02
N GLU A 204 -6.90 -29.44 19.27
CA GLU A 204 -5.57 -29.88 19.69
C GLU A 204 -5.11 -31.11 18.91
N GLY A 205 -3.85 -31.13 18.47
CA GLY A 205 -3.31 -32.17 17.58
C GLY A 205 -3.52 -31.92 16.08
N HIS A 206 -4.31 -30.91 15.69
CA HIS A 206 -4.43 -30.47 14.29
C HIS A 206 -3.43 -29.36 13.95
N ASP A 207 -3.22 -29.13 12.65
CA ASP A 207 -2.36 -28.06 12.16
C ASP A 207 -2.87 -26.68 12.64
N ARG A 208 -2.03 -26.00 13.41
CA ARG A 208 -2.25 -24.63 13.92
C ARG A 208 -1.36 -23.61 13.21
N THR A 209 -0.86 -23.92 12.02
CA THR A 209 -0.04 -22.99 11.24
C THR A 209 -0.77 -21.66 11.07
N GLY A 210 -0.08 -20.56 11.40
CA GLY A 210 -0.67 -19.22 11.34
C GLY A 210 -1.53 -18.83 12.54
N TRP A 211 -1.56 -19.64 13.60
CA TRP A 211 -2.16 -19.28 14.89
C TRP A 211 -1.07 -19.03 15.95
N LEU A 212 -1.33 -18.10 16.87
CA LEU A 212 -0.43 -17.76 17.96
C LEU A 212 -1.16 -17.88 19.30
N PHE A 213 -0.56 -18.60 20.25
CA PHE A 213 -1.02 -18.58 21.64
C PHE A 213 -0.52 -17.32 22.35
N THR A 214 -1.43 -16.46 22.77
CA THR A 214 -1.13 -15.20 23.46
C THR A 214 -1.46 -15.25 24.95
N GLY A 215 -2.32 -16.18 25.37
CA GLY A 215 -2.84 -16.26 26.74
C GLY A 215 -3.66 -15.05 27.17
N ARG A 216 -4.09 -14.20 26.22
CA ARG A 216 -4.90 -13.01 26.46
C ARG A 216 -6.34 -13.39 26.80
N LYS A 217 -6.95 -12.67 27.75
CA LYS A 217 -8.32 -12.94 28.24
C LYS A 217 -9.39 -12.61 27.22
N GLU A 218 -9.06 -11.76 26.25
CA GLU A 218 -9.93 -11.37 25.14
C GLU A 218 -10.08 -12.48 24.09
N SER A 219 -9.16 -13.45 24.06
CA SER A 219 -9.32 -14.68 23.29
C SER A 219 -9.92 -15.75 24.19
N GLU A 220 -11.13 -16.22 23.86
CA GLU A 220 -11.83 -17.28 24.62
C GLU A 220 -10.97 -18.55 24.82
N SER A 221 -10.09 -18.83 23.86
CA SER A 221 -9.19 -19.99 23.87
C SER A 221 -7.73 -19.65 24.25
N GLY A 222 -7.38 -18.36 24.35
CA GLY A 222 -6.00 -17.88 24.40
C GLY A 222 -5.22 -17.97 23.08
N TRP A 223 -5.82 -18.53 22.02
CA TRP A 223 -5.26 -18.61 20.68
C TRP A 223 -5.85 -17.54 19.78
N GLU A 224 -5.02 -17.00 18.89
CA GLU A 224 -5.42 -15.94 17.97
C GLU A 224 -4.85 -16.18 16.58
N MET A 225 -5.66 -15.96 15.56
CA MET A 225 -5.20 -16.06 14.18
C MET A 225 -4.24 -14.91 13.86
N ARG A 226 -3.09 -15.24 13.27
CA ARG A 226 -2.10 -14.25 12.85
C ARG A 226 -2.59 -13.55 11.58
N ARG A 227 -2.63 -12.22 11.62
CA ARG A 227 -3.10 -11.37 10.52
C ARG A 227 -2.34 -11.60 9.21
N ILE A 228 -1.00 -11.71 9.25
CA ILE A 228 -0.20 -11.78 8.01
C ILE A 228 -0.38 -13.12 7.27
N PRO A 229 -0.28 -14.30 7.92
CA PRO A 229 -0.65 -15.55 7.29
C PRO A 229 -2.06 -15.55 6.68
N TYR A 230 -3.04 -14.95 7.37
CA TYR A 230 -4.40 -14.78 6.85
C TYR A 230 -4.43 -13.95 5.55
N LEU A 231 -3.79 -12.77 5.54
CA LEU A 231 -3.70 -11.92 4.34
C LEU A 231 -2.95 -12.61 3.19
N ALA A 232 -1.85 -13.30 3.50
CA ALA A 232 -1.11 -14.07 2.51
C ALA A 232 -1.99 -15.15 1.85
N ARG A 233 -2.82 -15.85 2.63
CA ARG A 233 -3.79 -16.83 2.12
C ARG A 233 -4.81 -16.19 1.18
N LEU A 234 -5.37 -15.03 1.52
CA LEU A 234 -6.30 -14.32 0.64
C LEU A 234 -5.63 -13.87 -0.66
N ARG A 235 -4.39 -13.38 -0.61
CA ARG A 235 -3.65 -13.00 -1.82
C ARG A 235 -3.34 -14.20 -2.70
N ASN A 236 -2.94 -15.33 -2.10
CA ASN A 236 -2.73 -16.56 -2.85
C ASN A 236 -4.03 -17.05 -3.50
N ARG A 237 -5.18 -16.93 -2.82
CA ARG A 237 -6.49 -17.25 -3.38
C ARG A 237 -6.82 -16.41 -4.62
N ALA A 238 -6.56 -15.10 -4.58
CA ALA A 238 -6.68 -14.22 -5.74
C ALA A 238 -5.71 -14.56 -6.88
N MET A 239 -4.62 -15.28 -6.60
CA MET A 239 -3.66 -15.74 -7.62
C MET A 239 -4.00 -17.13 -8.17
N GLU A 240 -4.91 -17.89 -7.57
CA GLU A 240 -5.29 -19.23 -8.05
C GLU A 240 -5.72 -19.25 -9.53
N PRO A 241 -6.51 -18.27 -10.04
CA PRO A 241 -6.88 -18.25 -11.44
C PRO A 241 -5.68 -18.14 -12.39
N LEU A 242 -4.57 -17.52 -11.98
CA LEU A 242 -3.36 -17.41 -12.81
C LEU A 242 -2.84 -18.79 -13.23
N LEU A 243 -2.77 -19.72 -12.28
CA LEU A 243 -2.28 -21.08 -12.53
C LEU A 243 -3.32 -21.96 -13.21
N ARG A 244 -4.61 -21.73 -12.91
CA ARG A 244 -5.73 -22.43 -13.56
C ARG A 244 -5.78 -22.11 -15.06
N VAL A 245 -5.67 -20.84 -15.43
CA VAL A 245 -5.67 -20.38 -16.82
C VAL A 245 -4.41 -20.83 -17.56
N TRP A 246 -3.27 -20.92 -16.87
CA TRP A 246 -2.04 -21.46 -17.44
C TRP A 246 -2.07 -22.98 -17.66
N ASP A 247 -2.89 -23.70 -16.89
CA ASP A 247 -3.20 -25.13 -17.09
C ASP A 247 -1.95 -26.00 -17.33
N GLU A 248 -1.05 -25.99 -16.35
CA GLU A 248 0.18 -26.79 -16.32
C GLU A 248 1.12 -26.64 -17.53
N GLY A 249 1.04 -25.52 -18.27
CA GLY A 249 1.88 -25.29 -19.45
C GLY A 249 1.12 -25.17 -20.75
N ARG A 250 -0.17 -25.52 -20.76
CA ARG A 250 -0.98 -25.62 -21.99
C ARG A 250 -1.85 -24.39 -22.24
N GLY A 251 -2.09 -23.60 -21.21
CA GLY A 251 -2.90 -22.40 -21.28
C GLY A 251 -2.08 -21.11 -21.31
N ARG A 252 -2.78 -20.00 -21.09
CA ARG A 252 -2.24 -18.65 -21.28
C ARG A 252 -1.30 -18.26 -20.12
N LYS A 253 -0.16 -17.66 -20.47
CA LYS A 253 0.72 -16.96 -19.53
C LYS A 253 0.49 -15.45 -19.60
N PHE A 254 0.82 -14.78 -18.50
CA PHE A 254 0.80 -13.33 -18.40
C PHE A 254 2.22 -12.80 -18.20
N ASP A 255 2.57 -11.76 -18.95
CA ASP A 255 3.88 -11.11 -18.91
C ASP A 255 4.05 -10.28 -17.63
N LYS A 256 2.96 -9.70 -17.13
CA LYS A 256 2.93 -8.86 -15.92
C LYS A 256 1.81 -9.25 -14.98
N ILE A 257 2.07 -9.13 -13.69
CA ILE A 257 1.05 -9.26 -12.63
C ILE A 257 0.86 -7.87 -12.01
N LEU A 258 -0.30 -7.27 -12.20
CA LEU A 258 -0.68 -5.97 -11.63
C LEU A 258 -1.55 -6.17 -10.40
N TRP A 259 -1.08 -5.74 -9.25
CA TRP A 259 -1.86 -5.67 -8.01
C TRP A 259 -2.29 -4.24 -7.74
N ILE A 260 -3.58 -4.04 -7.45
CA ILE A 260 -4.13 -2.73 -7.12
C ILE A 260 -4.96 -2.85 -5.83
N ASN A 261 -4.67 -2.00 -4.85
CA ASN A 261 -5.52 -1.82 -3.67
C ASN A 261 -6.77 -0.98 -4.03
N ASP A 262 -7.58 -0.64 -3.02
CA ASP A 262 -8.69 0.31 -3.09
C ASP A 262 -8.21 1.77 -3.13
N VAL A 263 -7.41 2.10 -4.13
CA VAL A 263 -6.88 3.45 -4.39
C VAL A 263 -7.47 4.04 -5.67
N VAL A 264 -7.47 5.37 -5.76
CA VAL A 264 -7.74 6.11 -6.99
C VAL A 264 -6.52 6.02 -7.90
N PHE A 265 -6.73 5.62 -9.15
CA PHE A 265 -5.72 5.50 -10.21
C PHE A 265 -6.33 5.79 -11.58
N THR A 266 -5.48 5.95 -12.59
CA THR A 266 -5.85 6.13 -14.00
C THR A 266 -5.10 5.15 -14.90
N THR A 267 -5.53 5.02 -16.16
CA THR A 267 -4.78 4.27 -17.19
C THR A 267 -3.34 4.78 -17.32
N THR A 268 -3.14 6.10 -17.26
CA THR A 268 -1.81 6.74 -17.32
C THR A 268 -0.92 6.34 -16.16
N ASP A 269 -1.47 6.21 -14.95
CA ASP A 269 -0.72 5.74 -13.78
C ASP A 269 -0.18 4.32 -14.01
N VAL A 270 -1.01 3.43 -14.56
CA VAL A 270 -0.64 2.04 -14.85
C VAL A 270 0.39 1.95 -15.99
N THR A 271 0.19 2.67 -17.10
CA THR A 271 1.15 2.64 -18.22
C THR A 271 2.48 3.29 -17.85
N THR A 272 2.47 4.34 -17.04
CA THR A 272 3.69 4.93 -16.47
C THR A 272 4.39 3.96 -15.52
N LEU A 273 3.63 3.21 -14.71
CA LEU A 273 4.20 2.19 -13.83
C LEU A 273 4.80 1.02 -14.63
N LEU A 274 4.13 0.57 -15.69
CA LEU A 274 4.63 -0.46 -16.61
C LEU A 274 5.98 -0.06 -17.22
N ALA A 275 6.11 1.20 -17.64
CA ALA A 275 7.31 1.73 -18.28
C ALA A 275 8.51 1.94 -17.33
N THR A 276 8.34 1.74 -16.01
CA THR A 276 9.40 1.94 -15.01
C THR A 276 10.69 1.22 -15.42
N ASN A 277 11.83 1.90 -15.30
CA ASN A 277 13.15 1.33 -15.62
C ASN A 277 13.20 0.64 -17.00
N ASN A 278 12.65 1.28 -18.03
CA ASN A 278 12.53 0.75 -19.39
C ASN A 278 11.86 -0.64 -19.43
N ASN A 279 10.81 -0.82 -18.63
CA ASN A 279 10.07 -2.06 -18.48
C ASN A 279 10.92 -3.26 -17.96
N SER A 280 12.08 -2.99 -17.36
CA SER A 280 13.00 -4.00 -16.83
C SER A 280 13.06 -3.92 -15.31
N TYR A 281 12.27 -4.73 -14.63
CA TYR A 281 12.24 -4.82 -13.16
C TYR A 281 11.73 -6.20 -12.73
N ALA A 282 12.06 -6.60 -11.51
CA ALA A 282 11.39 -7.70 -10.83
C ALA A 282 10.02 -7.26 -10.30
N ALA A 283 9.97 -6.03 -9.78
CA ALA A 283 8.75 -5.32 -9.42
C ALA A 283 8.90 -3.80 -9.50
N ALA A 284 7.81 -3.10 -9.80
CA ALA A 284 7.69 -1.65 -9.76
C ALA A 284 6.42 -1.24 -9.01
N CYS A 285 6.51 -0.35 -8.03
CA CYS A 285 5.37 0.13 -7.24
C CYS A 285 5.13 1.64 -7.38
N SER A 286 3.90 2.08 -7.17
CA SER A 286 3.56 3.50 -6.99
C SER A 286 3.99 4.03 -5.61
N LEU A 287 3.62 5.28 -5.30
CA LEU A 287 3.54 5.82 -3.94
C LEU A 287 2.07 6.05 -3.58
N ASP A 288 1.64 5.62 -2.40
CA ASP A 288 0.27 5.76 -1.92
C ASP A 288 0.12 6.82 -0.85
N PHE A 289 -0.91 7.65 -0.93
CA PHE A 289 -1.14 8.76 -0.01
C PHE A 289 -2.45 8.61 0.75
N SER A 290 -2.37 8.75 2.08
CA SER A 290 -3.54 8.85 2.96
C SER A 290 -4.00 10.30 3.10
N HIS A 291 -3.05 11.24 3.05
CA HIS A 291 -3.23 12.67 3.01
C HIS A 291 -2.18 13.29 2.08
N PRO A 292 -2.38 14.52 1.58
CA PRO A 292 -1.47 15.12 0.60
C PRO A 292 0.00 15.16 1.03
N SER A 293 0.27 15.32 2.33
CA SER A 293 1.64 15.38 2.88
C SER A 293 2.06 14.10 3.65
N GLN A 294 1.30 13.01 3.50
CA GLN A 294 1.50 11.76 4.24
C GLN A 294 1.26 10.55 3.35
N TYR A 295 2.36 9.91 2.94
CA TYR A 295 2.25 8.62 2.27
C TYR A 295 1.90 7.51 3.29
N TYR A 296 1.29 6.43 2.82
CA TYR A 296 0.62 5.45 3.68
C TYR A 296 1.49 4.23 4.01
N ASP A 297 2.01 3.51 3.01
CA ASP A 297 2.60 2.19 3.25
C ASP A 297 4.05 2.24 3.79
N THR A 298 4.15 2.26 5.11
CA THR A 298 5.42 2.11 5.86
C THR A 298 5.77 0.66 6.19
N PHE A 299 4.80 -0.26 6.03
CA PHE A 299 4.96 -1.61 6.51
C PHE A 299 5.70 -2.49 5.49
N ALA A 300 5.40 -2.37 4.20
CA ALA A 300 6.07 -3.12 3.15
C ALA A 300 7.29 -2.41 2.57
N LEU A 301 7.29 -1.07 2.50
CA LEU A 301 8.35 -0.30 1.86
C LEU A 301 9.68 -0.39 2.63
N ARG A 302 10.75 -0.79 1.94
CA ARG A 302 12.13 -0.79 2.46
C ARG A 302 13.05 -0.12 1.47
N ASP A 303 13.86 0.84 1.92
CA ASP A 303 14.81 1.53 1.06
C ASP A 303 15.86 0.59 0.45
N SER A 304 16.73 1.10 -0.43
CA SER A 304 17.81 0.31 -1.05
C SER A 304 18.77 -0.35 -0.06
N SER A 305 18.86 0.16 1.17
CA SER A 305 19.65 -0.43 2.27
C SER A 305 18.84 -1.43 3.12
N GLY A 306 17.58 -1.69 2.76
CA GLY A 306 16.67 -2.57 3.51
C GLY A 306 16.08 -1.92 4.77
N ARG A 307 16.25 -0.61 4.96
CA ARG A 307 15.72 0.09 6.14
C ARG A 307 14.24 0.41 5.96
N LYS A 308 13.52 0.47 7.08
CA LYS A 308 12.18 1.06 7.10
C LYS A 308 12.25 2.51 6.66
N THR A 309 11.10 3.03 6.26
CA THR A 309 10.95 4.43 5.87
C THR A 309 11.30 5.38 7.02
N SER A 310 11.79 6.57 6.69
CA SER A 310 12.29 7.52 7.70
C SER A 310 11.20 8.33 8.39
N SER A 311 10.14 8.66 7.66
CA SER A 311 9.01 9.46 8.12
C SER A 311 7.81 9.13 7.23
N LEU A 312 6.60 9.55 7.61
CA LEU A 312 5.41 9.56 6.74
C LEU A 312 5.41 10.76 5.77
N SER A 313 6.18 11.79 6.10
CA SER A 313 6.33 13.03 5.33
C SER A 313 7.72 13.09 4.71
N TRP A 314 7.89 13.95 3.71
CA TRP A 314 9.21 14.14 3.11
C TRP A 314 10.29 14.50 4.15
N PRO A 315 11.50 13.88 4.11
CA PRO A 315 11.94 12.81 3.21
C PRO A 315 11.55 11.39 3.71
N TYR A 316 11.23 10.50 2.76
CA TYR A 316 10.74 9.14 3.05
C TYR A 316 11.84 8.06 3.23
N PHE A 317 13.06 8.31 2.71
CA PHE A 317 14.15 7.32 2.69
C PHE A 317 15.39 7.77 3.47
N TYR A 318 16.00 6.84 4.21
CA TYR A 318 17.31 7.03 4.83
C TYR A 318 18.45 6.85 3.83
N SER A 319 18.37 5.82 2.98
CA SER A 319 19.40 5.56 1.98
C SER A 319 19.53 6.73 1.01
N SER A 320 20.77 7.24 0.87
CA SER A 320 21.08 8.31 -0.06
C SER A 320 20.78 7.93 -1.51
N GLN A 321 20.95 6.65 -1.89
CA GLN A 321 20.64 6.17 -3.23
C GLN A 321 19.14 6.31 -3.55
N SER A 322 18.28 5.81 -2.66
CA SER A 322 16.83 5.92 -2.84
C SER A 322 16.36 7.37 -2.77
N LEU A 323 16.87 8.14 -1.80
CA LEU A 323 16.50 9.54 -1.64
C LEU A 323 16.91 10.40 -2.85
N ASN A 324 18.11 10.18 -3.41
CA ASN A 324 18.58 10.95 -4.57
C ASN A 324 17.80 10.60 -5.85
N ALA A 325 17.48 9.32 -6.08
CA ALA A 325 16.62 8.93 -7.19
C ALA A 325 15.23 9.56 -7.06
N LEU A 326 14.65 9.56 -5.85
CA LEU A 326 13.36 10.20 -5.57
C LEU A 326 13.39 11.70 -5.88
N LYS A 327 14.44 12.42 -5.45
CA LYS A 327 14.64 13.85 -5.75
C LYS A 327 14.67 14.15 -7.25
N ARG A 328 15.16 13.21 -8.06
CA ARG A 328 15.29 13.35 -9.53
C ARG A 328 14.08 12.81 -10.29
N ASN A 329 13.04 12.33 -9.60
CA ASN A 329 11.91 11.63 -10.20
C ASN A 329 12.32 10.43 -11.08
N GLU A 330 13.43 9.78 -10.74
CA GLU A 330 13.92 8.57 -11.39
C GLU A 330 13.36 7.32 -10.69
N PRO A 331 13.30 6.14 -11.36
CA PRO A 331 12.99 4.88 -10.69
C PRO A 331 13.83 4.68 -9.43
N VAL A 332 13.16 4.62 -8.28
CA VAL A 332 13.82 4.63 -6.97
C VAL A 332 14.16 3.21 -6.56
N PRO A 333 15.44 2.82 -6.44
CA PRO A 333 15.79 1.47 -6.04
C PRO A 333 15.41 1.23 -4.58
N VAL A 334 14.75 0.11 -4.32
CA VAL A 334 14.24 -0.31 -3.01
C VAL A 334 14.48 -1.82 -2.81
N LYS A 335 14.38 -2.31 -1.57
CA LYS A 335 14.39 -3.76 -1.29
C LYS A 335 13.00 -4.38 -1.28
N SER A 336 11.95 -3.58 -1.11
CA SER A 336 10.55 -3.99 -1.21
C SER A 336 9.62 -2.79 -1.28
N CYS A 337 8.45 -2.94 -1.89
CA CYS A 337 7.39 -1.92 -1.95
C CYS A 337 6.01 -2.56 -2.19
N TRP A 338 4.92 -1.84 -1.92
CA TRP A 338 3.56 -2.25 -2.32
C TRP A 338 2.74 -1.03 -2.67
N ASN A 339 2.67 -0.08 -1.72
CA ASN A 339 2.32 1.32 -1.93
C ASN A 339 1.12 1.57 -2.87
N GLY A 340 0.01 0.86 -2.65
CA GLY A 340 -1.27 1.05 -3.33
C GLY A 340 -1.39 0.33 -4.68
N MET A 341 -0.32 0.26 -5.47
CA MET A 341 -0.29 -0.39 -6.78
C MET A 341 1.11 -0.91 -7.10
N VAL A 342 1.22 -2.18 -7.53
CA VAL A 342 2.50 -2.81 -7.86
C VAL A 342 2.38 -3.72 -9.07
N ILE A 343 3.39 -3.69 -9.93
CA ILE A 343 3.54 -4.57 -11.07
C ILE A 343 4.73 -5.49 -10.83
N PHE A 344 4.53 -6.79 -10.98
CA PHE A 344 5.59 -7.79 -10.99
C PHE A 344 5.84 -8.29 -12.41
N ASP A 345 7.09 -8.71 -12.67
CA ASP A 345 7.37 -9.62 -13.78
C ASP A 345 6.59 -10.94 -13.57
N GLY A 346 5.92 -11.43 -14.61
CA GLY A 346 5.08 -12.62 -14.55
C GLY A 346 5.84 -13.93 -14.44
N LYS A 347 7.09 -13.99 -14.94
CA LYS A 347 7.86 -15.25 -15.04
C LYS A 347 7.96 -16.00 -13.71
N PRO A 348 8.29 -15.37 -12.57
CA PRO A 348 8.50 -16.09 -11.31
C PRO A 348 7.23 -16.68 -10.68
N TRP A 349 6.03 -16.31 -11.15
CA TRP A 349 4.77 -16.80 -10.58
C TRP A 349 4.39 -18.20 -11.06
N TYR A 350 5.04 -18.68 -12.12
CA TYR A 350 4.82 -20.02 -12.66
C TYR A 350 5.87 -21.01 -12.12
N PRO A 351 5.51 -22.29 -11.92
CA PRO A 351 6.49 -23.33 -11.61
C PRO A 351 7.60 -23.37 -12.67
N SER A 352 8.85 -23.39 -12.23
CA SER A 352 9.97 -23.69 -13.13
C SER A 352 9.80 -25.10 -13.67
N SER A 353 9.91 -25.28 -14.99
CA SER A 353 9.89 -26.61 -15.58
C SER A 353 11.12 -27.39 -15.10
N SER A 354 10.95 -28.65 -14.71
CA SER A 354 12.05 -29.54 -14.30
C SER A 354 13.16 -29.66 -15.37
N LYS A 355 12.85 -29.35 -16.64
CA LYS A 355 13.80 -29.33 -17.75
C LYS A 355 14.80 -28.16 -17.72
N GLU A 356 14.47 -27.04 -17.09
CA GLU A 356 15.40 -25.89 -16.98
C GLU A 356 16.44 -26.06 -15.88
N GLN A 357 16.25 -27.00 -14.94
CA GLN A 357 17.12 -27.15 -13.77
C GLN A 357 18.06 -28.35 -13.80
N GLY A 358 17.96 -29.28 -14.77
CA GLY A 358 18.90 -30.42 -14.88
C GLY A 358 19.01 -31.29 -13.61
N ILE A 359 18.02 -31.23 -12.71
CA ILE A 359 18.02 -31.89 -11.39
C ILE A 359 16.93 -32.96 -11.39
N ASP A 360 17.36 -34.19 -11.14
CA ASP A 360 16.53 -35.38 -10.93
C ASP A 360 15.63 -35.17 -9.70
N ASN A 361 14.31 -35.10 -9.91
CA ASN A 361 13.33 -34.85 -8.85
C ASN A 361 12.72 -36.18 -8.40
N SER A 362 13.42 -36.87 -7.50
CA SER A 362 12.84 -37.99 -6.75
C SER A 362 12.47 -37.64 -5.32
N GLN A 363 12.34 -36.35 -4.93
CA GLN A 363 11.59 -35.94 -3.72
C GLN A 363 11.02 -34.50 -3.79
N ASN A 364 9.75 -34.37 -3.40
CA ASN A 364 8.90 -33.18 -3.21
C ASN A 364 8.21 -32.54 -4.44
N ASN A 365 6.91 -32.85 -4.58
CA ASN A 365 5.87 -32.13 -5.32
C ASN A 365 5.56 -30.73 -4.73
N ASN A 366 6.57 -29.96 -4.29
CA ASN A 366 6.34 -28.62 -3.79
C ASN A 366 6.32 -27.61 -4.94
N PHE A 367 5.21 -26.90 -5.10
CA PHE A 367 5.10 -25.75 -6.00
C PHE A 367 6.28 -24.78 -5.82
N LYS A 368 7.04 -24.52 -6.90
CA LYS A 368 8.24 -23.67 -6.91
C LYS A 368 8.04 -22.27 -7.53
N GLY A 369 6.79 -21.83 -7.73
CA GLY A 369 6.49 -20.45 -8.14
C GLY A 369 6.42 -19.49 -6.94
N LEU A 370 6.41 -18.19 -7.22
CA LEU A 370 6.16 -17.15 -6.23
C LEU A 370 4.79 -17.34 -5.56
N LYS A 371 4.78 -17.18 -4.24
CA LYS A 371 3.57 -17.21 -3.41
C LYS A 371 3.72 -16.28 -2.23
N PHE A 372 2.63 -15.67 -1.80
CA PHE A 372 2.61 -14.88 -0.57
C PHE A 372 2.75 -15.80 0.64
N ARG A 373 3.46 -15.34 1.66
CA ARG A 373 3.63 -16.06 2.93
C ARG A 373 3.79 -15.08 4.10
N GLY A 374 3.49 -15.57 5.29
CA GLY A 374 3.96 -14.95 6.54
C GLY A 374 5.36 -15.44 6.92
N VAL A 375 5.89 -14.91 8.03
CA VAL A 375 7.05 -15.52 8.68
C VAL A 375 6.64 -16.78 9.45
N ALA A 376 7.59 -17.68 9.69
CA ALA A 376 7.35 -18.91 10.44
C ALA A 376 6.80 -18.64 11.86
N ASP A 377 5.91 -19.51 12.35
CA ASP A 377 5.27 -19.35 13.66
C ASP A 377 6.28 -19.28 14.81
N SER A 378 7.42 -19.97 14.69
CA SER A 378 8.51 -19.92 15.67
C SER A 378 9.14 -18.52 15.83
N LEU A 379 9.07 -17.68 14.80
CA LEU A 379 9.50 -16.28 14.86
C LEU A 379 8.39 -15.38 15.41
N ALA A 380 7.13 -15.70 15.12
CA ALA A 380 5.98 -14.96 15.65
C ALA A 380 5.88 -15.04 17.18
N GLN A 381 6.26 -16.18 17.77
CA GLN A 381 6.41 -16.34 19.22
C GLN A 381 7.42 -15.35 19.84
N LYS A 382 8.34 -14.83 19.05
CA LYS A 382 9.32 -13.80 19.44
C LYS A 382 8.88 -12.38 19.05
N HIS A 383 7.59 -12.20 18.73
CA HIS A 383 7.01 -10.95 18.23
C HIS A 383 7.66 -10.43 16.94
N VAL A 384 8.21 -11.34 16.11
CA VAL A 384 8.72 -11.00 14.79
C VAL A 384 7.61 -11.27 13.78
N GLU A 385 7.19 -10.23 13.07
CA GLU A 385 6.19 -10.29 12.01
C GLU A 385 6.66 -9.42 10.83
N GLY A 386 6.38 -9.85 9.61
CA GLY A 386 6.79 -9.14 8.40
C GLY A 386 5.68 -9.16 7.38
N SER A 387 5.41 -8.04 6.72
CA SER A 387 4.35 -7.96 5.69
C SER A 387 4.57 -8.99 4.59
N GLU A 388 3.52 -9.71 4.20
CA GLU A 388 3.51 -10.59 3.03
C GLU A 388 3.85 -9.83 1.74
N CYS A 389 3.44 -8.56 1.66
CA CYS A 389 3.78 -7.64 0.56
C CYS A 389 5.26 -7.24 0.56
N CYS A 390 5.96 -7.35 1.70
CA CYS A 390 7.42 -7.21 1.77
C CYS A 390 8.13 -8.52 1.43
N LEU A 391 7.64 -9.64 1.97
CA LEU A 391 8.27 -10.94 1.86
C LEU A 391 8.27 -11.49 0.43
N ILE A 392 7.23 -11.19 -0.36
CA ILE A 392 7.16 -11.59 -1.77
C ILE A 392 8.35 -11.09 -2.59
N HIS A 393 8.90 -9.91 -2.26
CA HIS A 393 10.10 -9.36 -2.90
C HIS A 393 11.36 -10.10 -2.49
N ALA A 394 11.46 -10.50 -1.21
CA ALA A 394 12.60 -11.27 -0.73
C ALA A 394 12.68 -12.64 -1.42
N ASP A 395 11.51 -13.21 -1.76
CA ASP A 395 11.37 -14.50 -2.44
C ASP A 395 11.46 -14.39 -3.97
N ASN A 396 11.41 -13.19 -4.54
CA ASN A 396 11.44 -12.97 -5.99
C ASN A 396 12.84 -13.25 -6.55
N PRO A 397 13.04 -14.30 -7.37
CA PRO A 397 14.36 -14.67 -7.88
C PRO A 397 14.95 -13.63 -8.85
N LEU A 398 14.13 -12.73 -9.40
CA LEU A 398 14.59 -11.67 -10.30
C LEU A 398 15.08 -10.43 -9.56
N ARG A 399 14.94 -10.36 -8.23
CA ARG A 399 15.26 -9.15 -7.46
C ARG A 399 16.72 -8.68 -7.62
N GLU A 400 17.67 -9.60 -7.76
CA GLU A 400 19.09 -9.24 -7.86
C GLU A 400 19.48 -8.87 -9.30
N SER A 401 18.84 -9.48 -10.31
CA SER A 401 19.17 -9.24 -11.72
C SER A 401 18.38 -8.09 -12.35
N LYS A 402 17.12 -7.89 -11.95
CA LYS A 402 16.25 -6.83 -12.49
C LYS A 402 15.96 -5.70 -11.50
N GLY A 403 16.11 -5.92 -10.20
CA GLY A 403 15.86 -4.90 -9.16
C GLY A 403 14.37 -4.66 -8.87
N ILE A 404 14.11 -3.91 -7.79
CA ILE A 404 12.77 -3.49 -7.37
C ILE A 404 12.78 -1.97 -7.26
N TYR A 405 11.74 -1.32 -7.80
CA TYR A 405 11.68 0.12 -7.89
C TYR A 405 10.36 0.69 -7.37
N VAL A 406 10.43 1.87 -6.76
CA VAL A 406 9.27 2.76 -6.65
C VAL A 406 9.32 3.75 -7.81
N ASN A 407 8.23 3.93 -8.53
CA ASN A 407 8.12 4.95 -9.57
C ASN A 407 7.53 6.23 -8.97
N PRO A 408 8.34 7.28 -8.80
CA PRO A 408 7.93 8.52 -8.12
C PRO A 408 6.93 9.36 -8.94
N ASN A 409 6.76 9.03 -10.22
CA ASN A 409 5.79 9.66 -11.12
C ASN A 409 4.41 9.00 -11.07
N VAL A 410 4.24 7.93 -10.30
CA VAL A 410 2.96 7.24 -10.12
C VAL A 410 2.53 7.39 -8.67
N ARG A 411 1.55 8.27 -8.44
CA ARG A 411 1.05 8.63 -7.10
C ARG A 411 -0.43 8.31 -7.02
N VAL A 412 -0.78 7.37 -6.15
CA VAL A 412 -2.16 6.93 -5.92
C VAL A 412 -2.62 7.34 -4.53
N ALA A 413 -3.93 7.38 -4.29
CA ALA A 413 -4.43 7.76 -2.96
C ALA A 413 -5.75 7.07 -2.62
N TYR A 414 -6.04 6.98 -1.33
CA TYR A 414 -7.26 6.36 -0.80
C TYR A 414 -8.49 7.29 -0.84
N ARG A 415 -8.31 8.55 -1.27
CA ARG A 415 -9.39 9.52 -1.51
C ARG A 415 -9.11 10.32 -2.77
N ARG A 416 -10.17 10.65 -3.51
CA ARG A 416 -10.11 11.43 -4.76
C ARG A 416 -9.49 12.81 -4.55
N ASP A 417 -9.89 13.51 -3.49
CA ASP A 417 -9.37 14.84 -3.16
C ASP A 417 -7.86 14.84 -2.90
N THR A 418 -7.37 13.75 -2.30
CA THR A 418 -5.96 13.56 -1.97
C THR A 418 -5.18 13.20 -3.22
N TYR A 419 -5.72 12.30 -4.06
CA TYR A 419 -5.15 11.94 -5.36
C TYR A 419 -4.92 13.17 -6.23
N GLU A 420 -5.93 14.03 -6.37
CA GLU A 420 -5.82 15.25 -7.16
C GLU A 420 -4.71 16.17 -6.61
N LYS A 421 -4.66 16.39 -5.29
CA LYS A 421 -3.63 17.23 -4.68
C LYS A 421 -2.21 16.70 -4.90
N VAL A 422 -1.99 15.38 -4.79
CA VAL A 422 -0.63 14.82 -4.93
C VAL A 422 -0.13 14.79 -6.37
N LEU A 423 -1.03 14.85 -7.36
CA LEU A 423 -0.66 15.02 -8.77
C LEU A 423 -0.20 16.44 -9.09
N TYR A 424 -0.89 17.46 -8.57
CA TYR A 424 -0.62 18.86 -8.93
C TYR A 424 0.52 19.52 -8.13
N GLN A 425 0.96 18.92 -7.02
CA GLN A 425 2.04 19.50 -6.22
C GLN A 425 3.41 19.36 -6.88
N SER A 426 4.05 20.51 -7.11
CA SER A 426 5.41 20.59 -7.64
C SER A 426 6.43 20.32 -6.52
N GLY A 427 7.16 19.22 -6.67
CA GLY A 427 8.29 18.87 -5.81
C GLY A 427 7.91 18.21 -4.47
N TRP A 428 8.83 17.40 -3.97
CA TRP A 428 8.59 16.50 -2.84
C TRP A 428 8.48 17.18 -1.47
N ARG A 429 8.95 18.43 -1.33
CA ARG A 429 8.95 19.11 -0.02
C ARG A 429 7.56 19.49 0.48
N HIS A 430 6.57 19.50 -0.41
CA HIS A 430 5.18 19.83 -0.10
C HIS A 430 4.30 18.58 0.07
N LEU A 431 4.88 17.39 -0.16
CA LEU A 431 4.27 16.05 -0.15
C LEU A 431 4.76 15.18 1.02
#